data_AF-A0A7I7TZM3-F1
#
_entry.id   AF-A0A7I7TZM3-F1
#
_cell.length_a   1.000
_cell.length_b   1.000
_cell.length_c   1.000
_cell.angle_alpha   90.00
_cell.angle_beta   90.00
_cell.angle_gamma   90.00
#
_symmetry.space_group_name_H-M   'P 1'
#
loop_
_entity.id
_entity.type
_entity.pdbx_description
1 polymer ?
#
loop_
_entity_poly.entity_id
_entity_poly.type
_entity_poly.pdbx_seq_one_letter_code
_entity_poly.pdbx_strand_id
1 'polypeptide(L)'
;MSALVRSVRVMSDGRGNRKMKQARRDARRAKKRRVDAVPEPPPDDRSLISFAMENPWGLLMFASAKVEAAKPDPFSNWRSDQRTSVDFGHRLQNFLNAPHSESALFVALFGELLDDQELQQRYRVALDAYQGPLPPWVAGLREVEVHRAVRHSYVLGDFDELWIGARLADGREATCVIRMEHLEDSEIVDADLWLDAIDIHMRRSSNADFTTVDMRLADARAWIERSLQQKFVFRETATWPGCRPLVRWLVGHMPEGGDGYQWSGSAWGSGRELADEFFACEAGAGFDRRDHLLLLTDLMESGTGDPLRWSARRVEHVLESSTLHDHSLKVLLEVPALLRAFIPFAHQRSGVREGLTAEALAALEESQKGDGLSVAG
;
A
#
# COMPACT_ATOMS: atom_id res chain seq x y z
N MET A 1 -58.05 -13.24 24.69
CA MET A 1 -57.31 -14.38 25.28
C MET A 1 -56.48 -15.00 24.16
N SER A 2 -55.23 -14.56 24.05
CA SER A 2 -54.01 -15.27 24.48
C SER A 2 -53.55 -16.32 23.47
N ALA A 3 -52.51 -15.97 22.70
CA ALA A 3 -51.67 -16.92 21.99
C ALA A 3 -50.21 -16.52 22.21
N LEU A 4 -49.48 -17.42 22.89
CA LEU A 4 -48.08 -17.29 23.26
C LEU A 4 -47.16 -17.20 22.03
N VAL A 5 -46.24 -16.24 22.09
CA VAL A 5 -45.09 -16.12 21.19
C VAL A 5 -44.04 -17.17 21.55
N ARG A 6 -43.64 -17.97 20.55
CA ARG A 6 -42.50 -18.89 20.61
C ARG A 6 -41.20 -18.11 20.40
N SER A 7 -40.30 -18.19 21.38
CA SER A 7 -38.91 -17.73 21.33
C SER A 7 -38.14 -18.40 20.19
N VAL A 8 -37.47 -17.60 19.35
CA VAL A 8 -36.38 -18.04 18.47
C VAL A 8 -35.11 -17.30 18.90
N ARG A 9 -34.14 -18.11 19.36
CA ARG A 9 -32.82 -17.71 19.85
C ARG A 9 -32.02 -16.93 18.80
N VAL A 10 -31.53 -15.77 19.21
CA VAL A 10 -30.33 -15.09 18.69
C VAL A 10 -29.11 -15.98 18.94
N MET A 11 -28.69 -16.77 17.96
CA MET A 11 -27.44 -17.53 17.97
C MET A 11 -26.85 -17.60 16.54
N SER A 12 -26.41 -16.46 16.00
CA SER A 12 -25.73 -16.38 14.70
C SER A 12 -24.45 -15.52 14.77
N ASP A 13 -24.44 -14.46 15.57
CA ASP A 13 -23.41 -13.40 15.51
C ASP A 13 -22.05 -13.82 16.07
N GLY A 14 -22.04 -14.74 17.03
CA GLY A 14 -20.79 -15.25 17.63
C GLY A 14 -19.94 -16.08 16.66
N ARG A 15 -20.55 -16.70 15.63
CA ARG A 15 -19.85 -17.57 14.68
C ARG A 15 -19.21 -16.75 13.55
N GLY A 16 -19.85 -15.66 13.12
CA GLY A 16 -19.31 -14.67 12.18
C GLY A 16 -18.12 -13.90 12.76
N ASN A 17 -18.27 -13.39 13.99
CA ASN A 17 -17.18 -12.69 14.69
C ASN A 17 -15.97 -13.60 15.00
N ARG A 18 -16.20 -14.89 15.28
CA ARG A 18 -15.11 -15.86 15.41
C ARG A 18 -14.43 -16.16 14.07
N LYS A 19 -15.18 -16.28 12.97
CA LYS A 19 -14.63 -16.44 11.61
C LYS A 19 -13.84 -15.21 11.15
N MET A 20 -14.27 -13.99 11.47
CA MET A 20 -13.52 -12.77 11.13
C MET A 20 -12.30 -12.54 12.03
N LYS A 21 -12.39 -12.82 13.33
CA LYS A 21 -11.18 -12.83 14.19
C LYS A 21 -10.20 -13.91 13.75
N GLN A 22 -10.70 -15.06 13.28
CA GLN A 22 -9.89 -16.11 12.69
C GLN A 22 -9.28 -15.66 11.35
N ALA A 23 -10.04 -15.02 10.46
CA ALA A 23 -9.54 -14.47 9.19
C ALA A 23 -8.53 -13.32 9.39
N ARG A 24 -8.75 -12.41 10.36
CA ARG A 24 -7.77 -11.38 10.75
C ARG A 24 -6.52 -11.99 11.38
N ARG A 25 -6.66 -13.05 12.19
CA ARG A 25 -5.51 -13.80 12.74
C ARG A 25 -4.80 -14.62 11.68
N ASP A 26 -5.50 -15.15 10.70
CA ASP A 26 -4.95 -15.96 9.61
C ASP A 26 -4.32 -15.07 8.53
N ALA A 27 -4.86 -13.88 8.29
CA ALA A 27 -4.21 -12.83 7.50
C ALA A 27 -2.98 -12.27 8.23
N ARG A 28 -3.05 -12.07 9.55
CA ARG A 28 -1.87 -11.71 10.37
C ARG A 28 -0.86 -12.86 10.47
N ARG A 29 -1.28 -14.12 10.45
CA ARG A 29 -0.40 -15.31 10.45
C ARG A 29 0.15 -15.62 9.07
N ALA A 30 -0.57 -15.35 7.99
CA ALA A 30 -0.09 -15.37 6.62
C ALA A 30 0.90 -14.23 6.40
N LYS A 31 0.57 -13.02 6.90
CA LYS A 31 1.51 -11.90 7.00
C LYS A 31 2.71 -12.27 7.88
N LYS A 32 2.55 -12.95 9.01
CA LYS A 32 3.67 -13.41 9.85
C LYS A 32 4.53 -14.49 9.16
N ARG A 33 3.92 -15.47 8.49
CA ARG A 33 4.62 -16.46 7.65
C ARG A 33 5.32 -15.82 6.43
N ARG A 34 4.86 -14.63 6.00
CA ARG A 34 5.52 -13.77 5.00
C ARG A 34 6.53 -12.78 5.62
N VAL A 35 6.38 -12.41 6.89
CA VAL A 35 7.34 -11.60 7.68
C VAL A 35 8.58 -12.44 8.02
N ASP A 36 8.41 -13.75 8.20
CA ASP A 36 9.52 -14.70 8.26
C ASP A 36 10.15 -14.94 6.86
N ALA A 37 9.53 -14.42 5.79
CA ALA A 37 10.12 -14.30 4.47
C ALA A 37 10.71 -12.90 4.26
N VAL A 38 11.59 -12.48 5.17
CA VAL A 38 12.79 -11.76 4.71
C VAL A 38 13.37 -12.64 3.60
N PRO A 39 13.77 -12.13 2.42
CA PRO A 39 14.40 -12.98 1.41
C PRO A 39 15.53 -13.71 2.12
N GLU A 40 15.40 -15.03 2.30
CA GLU A 40 16.46 -15.78 2.96
C GLU A 40 17.73 -15.46 2.17
N PRO A 41 18.79 -14.99 2.84
CA PRO A 41 20.06 -14.87 2.15
C PRO A 41 20.33 -16.24 1.51
N PRO A 42 20.90 -16.26 0.30
CA PRO A 42 21.27 -17.51 -0.33
C PRO A 42 21.98 -18.39 0.72
N PRO A 43 21.59 -19.66 0.88
CA PRO A 43 22.12 -20.49 1.95
C PRO A 43 23.65 -20.46 1.91
N ASP A 44 24.32 -20.37 3.07
CA ASP A 44 25.79 -20.21 3.15
C ASP A 44 26.57 -21.28 2.37
N ASP A 45 25.96 -22.46 2.15
CA ASP A 45 26.56 -23.59 1.43
C ASP A 45 26.28 -23.61 -0.10
N ARG A 46 25.51 -22.64 -0.63
CA ARG A 46 25.03 -22.67 -2.02
C ARG A 46 25.68 -21.56 -2.84
N SER A 47 26.22 -21.90 -4.01
CA SER A 47 26.77 -20.90 -4.94
C SER A 47 25.68 -19.88 -5.33
N LEU A 48 26.03 -18.60 -5.28
CA LEU A 48 25.16 -17.48 -5.66
C LEU A 48 24.69 -17.59 -7.11
N ILE A 49 25.52 -18.15 -7.99
CA ILE A 49 25.17 -18.37 -9.40
C ILE A 49 24.08 -19.44 -9.51
N SER A 50 24.15 -20.50 -8.70
CA SER A 50 23.09 -21.52 -8.66
C SER A 50 21.78 -20.92 -8.16
N PHE A 51 21.82 -20.09 -7.12
CA PHE A 51 20.63 -19.40 -6.63
C PHE A 51 20.07 -18.41 -7.69
N ALA A 52 20.94 -17.64 -8.34
CA ALA A 52 20.59 -16.73 -9.44
C ALA A 52 19.90 -17.46 -10.60
N MET A 53 20.32 -18.71 -10.87
CA MET A 53 19.70 -19.54 -11.91
C MET A 53 18.36 -20.13 -11.49
N GLU A 54 18.05 -20.25 -10.20
CA GLU A 54 16.78 -20.79 -9.72
C GLU A 54 15.77 -19.69 -9.37
N ASN A 55 16.23 -18.56 -8.85
CA ASN A 55 15.38 -17.48 -8.34
C ASN A 55 15.94 -16.07 -8.66
N PRO A 56 15.86 -15.60 -9.92
CA PRO A 56 16.35 -14.29 -10.34
C PRO A 56 15.63 -13.14 -9.65
N TRP A 57 14.31 -13.25 -9.56
CA TRP A 57 13.44 -12.25 -8.97
C TRP A 57 13.69 -12.10 -7.47
N GLY A 58 13.92 -13.21 -6.76
CA GLY A 58 14.38 -13.18 -5.37
C GLY A 58 15.76 -12.54 -5.21
N LEU A 59 16.68 -12.77 -6.15
CA LEU A 59 17.99 -12.12 -6.13
C LEU A 59 17.92 -10.61 -6.43
N LEU A 60 17.03 -10.18 -7.32
CA LEU A 60 16.72 -8.76 -7.56
C LEU A 60 16.09 -8.10 -6.32
N MET A 61 15.17 -8.78 -5.63
CA MET A 61 14.62 -8.30 -4.36
C MET A 61 15.70 -8.16 -3.28
N PHE A 62 16.60 -9.14 -3.17
CA PHE A 62 17.75 -9.05 -2.27
C PHE A 62 18.65 -7.85 -2.61
N ALA A 63 19.00 -7.68 -3.88
CA ALA A 63 19.84 -6.58 -4.33
C ALA A 63 19.18 -5.21 -4.06
N SER A 64 17.87 -5.10 -4.29
CA SER A 64 17.05 -3.92 -3.96
C SER A 64 17.14 -3.58 -2.48
N ALA A 65 16.97 -4.57 -1.60
CA ALA A 65 17.05 -4.35 -0.15
C ALA A 65 18.44 -3.84 0.28
N LYS A 66 19.52 -4.32 -0.36
CA LYS A 66 20.89 -3.84 -0.11
C LYS A 66 21.13 -2.41 -0.62
N VAL A 67 20.59 -2.07 -1.79
CA VAL A 67 20.64 -0.69 -2.33
C VAL A 67 19.91 0.28 -1.41
N GLU A 68 18.72 -0.09 -0.94
CA GLU A 68 17.98 0.78 -0.02
C GLU A 68 18.68 0.92 1.33
N ALA A 69 19.19 -0.18 1.89
CA ALA A 69 19.88 -0.17 3.19
C ALA A 69 21.20 0.62 3.19
N ALA A 70 21.79 0.86 2.03
CA ALA A 70 23.01 1.66 1.89
C ALA A 70 22.75 3.18 1.88
N LYS A 71 21.51 3.60 1.63
CA LYS A 71 21.15 5.02 1.65
C LYS A 71 21.35 5.60 3.06
N PRO A 72 21.74 6.88 3.18
CA PRO A 72 21.91 7.50 4.49
C PRO A 72 20.61 7.39 5.28
N ASP A 73 20.67 6.85 6.49
CA ASP A 73 19.52 6.84 7.40
C ASP A 73 19.20 8.29 7.79
N PRO A 74 18.03 8.84 7.44
CA PRO A 74 17.63 10.19 7.83
C PRO A 74 17.54 10.36 9.35
N PHE A 75 17.45 9.24 10.10
CA PHE A 75 17.43 9.17 11.55
C PHE A 75 18.72 8.63 12.16
N SER A 76 19.85 8.63 11.43
CA SER A 76 21.16 8.20 11.98
C SER A 76 21.55 8.96 13.26
N ASN A 77 20.97 10.14 13.48
CA ASN A 77 21.16 10.95 14.68
C ASN A 77 20.30 10.49 15.88
N TRP A 78 19.24 9.73 15.65
CA TRP A 78 18.28 9.25 16.66
C TRP A 78 18.32 7.73 16.90
N ARG A 79 18.91 6.95 15.99
CA ARG A 79 19.08 5.49 16.12
C ARG A 79 20.57 5.18 16.29
N SER A 80 20.92 4.48 17.38
CA SER A 80 22.31 4.10 17.70
C SER A 80 22.81 2.87 16.94
N ASP A 81 22.03 2.32 16.02
CA ASP A 81 22.37 1.06 15.35
C ASP A 81 23.24 1.35 14.13
N GLN A 82 24.52 0.99 14.22
CA GLN A 82 25.45 1.05 13.09
C GLN A 82 25.06 -0.02 12.08
N ARG A 83 24.10 0.27 11.19
CA ARG A 83 23.95 -0.51 9.96
C ARG A 83 25.25 -0.34 9.17
N THR A 84 25.94 -1.45 8.88
CA THR A 84 27.06 -1.48 7.94
C THR A 84 26.53 -1.11 6.56
N SER A 85 26.58 0.18 6.23
CA SER A 85 26.19 0.67 4.91
C SER A 85 27.12 0.08 3.86
N VAL A 86 26.55 -0.41 2.77
CA VAL A 86 27.32 -0.94 1.64
C VAL A 86 27.90 0.25 0.86
N ASP A 87 29.22 0.41 0.92
CA ASP A 87 29.91 1.34 0.04
C ASP A 87 29.98 0.73 -1.38
N PHE A 88 29.08 1.20 -2.25
CA PHE A 88 29.02 0.78 -3.64
C PHE A 88 30.24 1.22 -4.46
N GLY A 89 30.93 2.30 -4.07
CA GLY A 89 32.19 2.71 -4.70
C GLY A 89 33.30 1.71 -4.39
N HIS A 90 33.43 1.33 -3.11
CA HIS A 90 34.38 0.29 -2.68
C HIS A 90 34.05 -1.09 -3.28
N ARG A 91 32.77 -1.48 -3.34
CA ARG A 91 32.32 -2.71 -4.02
C ARG A 91 32.75 -2.75 -5.48
N LEU A 92 32.56 -1.66 -6.21
CA LEU A 92 33.00 -1.55 -7.61
C LEU A 92 34.52 -1.65 -7.72
N GLN A 93 35.26 -0.99 -6.84
CA GLN A 93 36.72 -1.06 -6.84
C GLN A 93 37.23 -2.48 -6.59
N ASN A 94 36.60 -3.22 -5.68
CA ASN A 94 36.93 -4.63 -5.44
C ASN A 94 36.70 -5.50 -6.66
N PHE A 95 35.59 -5.28 -7.38
CA PHE A 95 35.32 -5.97 -8.64
C PHE A 95 36.40 -5.67 -9.68
N LEU A 96 36.79 -4.41 -9.86
CA LEU A 96 37.84 -4.03 -10.80
C LEU A 96 39.20 -4.66 -10.46
N ASN A 97 39.52 -4.79 -9.17
CA ASN A 97 40.78 -5.37 -8.71
C ASN A 97 40.84 -6.89 -8.89
N ALA A 98 39.72 -7.59 -8.70
CA ALA A 98 39.64 -9.04 -8.80
C ALA A 98 38.29 -9.49 -9.40
N PRO A 99 38.10 -9.39 -10.73
CA PRO A 99 36.85 -9.75 -11.37
C PRO A 99 36.58 -11.25 -11.29
N HIS A 100 35.41 -11.65 -10.79
CA HIS A 100 34.92 -13.03 -10.84
C HIS A 100 33.41 -13.04 -11.09
N SER A 101 32.85 -14.19 -11.46
CA SER A 101 31.46 -14.28 -11.91
C SER A 101 30.43 -13.83 -10.87
N GLU A 102 30.65 -14.12 -9.59
CA GLU A 102 29.75 -13.66 -8.51
C GLU A 102 29.83 -12.15 -8.25
N SER A 103 31.01 -11.53 -8.35
CA SER A 103 31.13 -10.07 -8.22
C SER A 103 30.57 -9.36 -9.45
N ALA A 104 30.77 -9.91 -10.64
CA ALA A 104 30.14 -9.41 -11.88
C ALA A 104 28.60 -9.45 -11.80
N LEU A 105 28.04 -10.53 -11.23
CA LEU A 105 26.60 -10.65 -10.97
C LEU A 105 26.08 -9.51 -10.09
N PHE A 106 26.73 -9.22 -8.95
CA PHE A 106 26.32 -8.11 -8.09
C PHE A 106 26.51 -6.74 -8.73
N VAL A 107 27.59 -6.54 -9.49
CA VAL A 107 27.78 -5.32 -10.28
C VAL A 107 26.65 -5.14 -11.27
N ALA A 108 26.24 -6.17 -11.99
CA ALA A 108 25.09 -6.08 -12.88
C ALA A 108 23.79 -5.70 -12.15
N LEU A 109 23.49 -6.37 -11.02
CA LEU A 109 22.26 -6.11 -10.26
C LEU A 109 22.23 -4.71 -9.63
N PHE A 110 23.32 -4.29 -8.98
CA PHE A 110 23.39 -2.97 -8.36
C PHE A 110 23.43 -1.87 -9.42
N GLY A 111 24.14 -2.07 -10.53
CA GLY A 111 24.21 -1.11 -11.63
C GLY A 111 22.86 -0.77 -12.26
N GLU A 112 21.87 -1.68 -12.16
CA GLU A 112 20.50 -1.45 -12.64
C GLU A 112 19.58 -0.84 -11.57
N LEU A 113 19.82 -1.13 -10.28
CA LEU A 113 18.95 -0.71 -9.17
C LEU A 113 19.37 0.59 -8.47
N LEU A 114 20.61 1.06 -8.67
CA LEU A 114 21.10 2.30 -8.07
C LEU A 114 20.34 3.53 -8.60
N ASP A 115 20.11 4.54 -7.76
CA ASP A 115 19.49 5.81 -8.18
C ASP A 115 20.53 6.84 -8.70
N ASP A 116 21.83 6.58 -8.51
CA ASP A 116 22.93 7.47 -8.89
C ASP A 116 23.37 7.20 -10.34
N GLN A 117 23.01 8.09 -11.27
CA GLN A 117 23.32 7.95 -12.69
C GLN A 117 24.83 7.88 -12.98
N GLU A 118 25.67 8.61 -12.26
CA GLU A 118 27.12 8.58 -12.48
C GLU A 118 27.69 7.22 -12.04
N LEU A 119 27.28 6.75 -10.86
CA LEU A 119 27.70 5.45 -10.36
C LEU A 119 27.15 4.30 -11.23
N GLN A 120 25.90 4.38 -11.67
CA GLN A 120 25.34 3.44 -12.65
C GLN A 120 26.22 3.35 -13.90
N GLN A 121 26.60 4.49 -14.50
CA GLN A 121 27.44 4.47 -15.70
C GLN A 121 28.80 3.82 -15.45
N ARG A 122 29.42 4.07 -14.30
CA ARG A 122 30.69 3.43 -13.91
C ARG A 122 30.54 1.91 -13.78
N TYR A 123 29.46 1.44 -13.18
CA TYR A 123 29.14 0.01 -13.08
C TYR A 123 28.96 -0.62 -14.46
N ARG A 124 28.29 0.07 -15.39
CA ARG A 124 28.08 -0.39 -16.77
C ARG A 124 29.38 -0.53 -17.53
N VAL A 125 30.24 0.49 -17.50
CA VAL A 125 31.56 0.46 -18.15
C VAL A 125 32.42 -0.69 -17.60
N ALA A 126 32.38 -0.92 -16.29
CA ALA A 126 33.11 -2.02 -15.67
C ALA A 126 32.58 -3.40 -16.12
N LEU A 127 31.26 -3.53 -16.27
CA LEU A 127 30.62 -4.78 -16.72
C LEU A 127 30.87 -5.04 -18.21
N ASP A 128 30.86 -4.01 -19.05
CA ASP A 128 31.14 -4.14 -20.49
C ASP A 128 32.59 -4.60 -20.76
N ALA A 129 33.52 -4.27 -19.86
CA ALA A 129 34.91 -4.73 -19.92
C ALA A 129 35.11 -6.17 -19.43
N TYR A 130 34.10 -6.77 -18.78
CA TYR A 130 34.19 -8.11 -18.22
C TYR A 130 33.94 -9.19 -19.28
N GLN A 131 34.93 -10.07 -19.49
CA GLN A 131 34.85 -11.15 -20.48
C GLN A 131 34.39 -12.50 -19.91
N GLY A 132 34.10 -12.57 -18.61
CA GLY A 132 33.67 -13.82 -17.97
C GLY A 132 32.18 -14.12 -18.17
N PRO A 133 31.73 -15.32 -17.78
CA PRO A 133 30.35 -15.72 -17.97
C PRO A 133 29.40 -14.97 -17.01
N LEU A 134 28.29 -14.50 -17.56
CA LEU A 134 27.12 -14.00 -16.82
C LEU A 134 25.90 -14.85 -17.18
N PRO A 135 24.98 -15.09 -16.23
CA PRO A 135 23.70 -15.71 -16.54
C PRO A 135 22.96 -14.90 -17.64
N PRO A 136 22.33 -15.55 -18.63
CA PRO A 136 21.67 -14.84 -19.74
C PRO A 136 20.66 -13.78 -19.29
N TRP A 137 19.88 -14.07 -18.25
CA TRP A 137 18.90 -13.13 -17.71
C TRP A 137 19.52 -11.88 -17.09
N VAL A 138 20.75 -11.99 -16.56
CA VAL A 138 21.50 -10.88 -15.98
C VAL A 138 22.01 -9.95 -17.09
N ALA A 139 22.52 -10.53 -18.17
CA ALA A 139 22.94 -9.77 -19.35
C ALA A 139 21.76 -9.04 -20.00
N GLY A 140 20.57 -9.64 -19.99
CA GLY A 140 19.33 -9.06 -20.52
C GLY A 140 18.50 -8.24 -19.53
N LEU A 141 19.05 -7.79 -18.39
CA LEU A 141 18.27 -7.04 -17.39
C LEU A 141 17.63 -5.77 -17.94
N ARG A 142 18.32 -5.07 -18.86
CA ARG A 142 17.79 -3.86 -19.49
C ARG A 142 16.63 -4.12 -20.45
N GLU A 143 16.44 -5.37 -20.84
CA GLU A 143 15.39 -5.82 -21.75
C GLU A 143 14.19 -6.40 -21.00
N VAL A 144 14.09 -6.16 -19.68
CA VAL A 144 12.92 -6.55 -18.89
C VAL A 144 11.66 -5.98 -19.52
N GLU A 145 10.67 -6.83 -19.72
CA GLU A 145 9.40 -6.44 -20.30
C GLU A 145 8.38 -6.24 -19.18
N VAL A 146 7.95 -5.01 -18.96
CA VAL A 146 6.77 -4.72 -18.14
C VAL A 146 5.54 -4.74 -19.04
N HIS A 147 4.73 -5.80 -18.92
CA HIS A 147 3.73 -6.13 -19.94
C HIS A 147 2.29 -5.86 -19.51
N ARG A 148 2.01 -5.70 -18.21
CA ARG A 148 0.64 -5.48 -17.70
C ARG A 148 0.64 -4.73 -16.38
N ALA A 149 -0.33 -3.83 -16.21
CA ALA A 149 -0.68 -3.24 -14.92
C ALA A 149 -2.15 -3.52 -14.60
N VAL A 150 -2.43 -3.81 -13.33
CA VAL A 150 -3.78 -4.05 -12.81
C VAL A 150 -3.97 -3.20 -11.57
N ARG A 151 -5.14 -2.56 -11.45
CA ARG A 151 -5.58 -1.90 -10.23
C ARG A 151 -6.54 -2.82 -9.48
N HIS A 152 -6.20 -3.16 -8.25
CA HIS A 152 -7.02 -3.91 -7.32
C HIS A 152 -7.48 -2.97 -6.20
N SER A 153 -8.70 -2.46 -6.34
CA SER A 153 -9.25 -1.39 -5.51
C SER A 153 -10.15 -1.94 -4.42
N TYR A 154 -9.97 -1.45 -3.19
CA TYR A 154 -10.91 -1.73 -2.11
C TYR A 154 -12.17 -0.85 -2.24
N VAL A 155 -13.35 -1.43 -1.99
CA VAL A 155 -14.65 -0.78 -2.21
C VAL A 155 -14.82 0.52 -1.42
N LEU A 156 -14.17 0.67 -0.26
CA LEU A 156 -14.25 1.91 0.54
C LEU A 156 -13.20 2.96 0.13
N GLY A 157 -12.31 2.66 -0.83
CA GLY A 157 -11.33 3.61 -1.35
C GLY A 157 -10.15 3.92 -0.42
N ASP A 158 -10.04 3.26 0.74
CA ASP A 158 -8.93 3.49 1.68
C ASP A 158 -7.56 3.23 1.06
N PHE A 159 -7.49 2.28 0.13
CA PHE A 159 -6.26 1.86 -0.52
C PHE A 159 -6.52 1.22 -1.88
N ASP A 160 -5.52 1.31 -2.73
CA ASP A 160 -5.38 0.55 -3.97
C ASP A 160 -4.15 -0.35 -3.90
N GLU A 161 -4.21 -1.51 -4.57
CA GLU A 161 -3.03 -2.31 -4.89
C GLU A 161 -2.80 -2.27 -6.39
N LEU A 162 -1.62 -1.79 -6.79
CA LEU A 162 -1.16 -1.81 -8.18
C LEU A 162 -0.32 -3.07 -8.40
N TRP A 163 -0.73 -3.90 -9.34
CA TRP A 163 0.00 -5.12 -9.70
C TRP A 163 0.68 -4.91 -11.05
N ILE A 164 1.99 -5.08 -11.09
CA ILE A 164 2.84 -4.87 -12.26
C ILE A 164 3.43 -6.22 -12.67
N GLY A 165 3.00 -6.75 -13.81
CA GLY A 165 3.54 -7.97 -14.40
C GLY A 165 4.81 -7.67 -15.19
N ALA A 166 5.90 -8.36 -14.86
CA ALA A 166 7.19 -8.19 -15.50
C ALA A 166 7.82 -9.52 -15.88
N ARG A 167 8.56 -9.54 -17.00
CA ARG A 167 9.20 -10.73 -17.57
C ARG A 167 10.67 -10.46 -17.87
N LEU A 168 11.55 -11.32 -17.39
CA LEU A 168 12.98 -11.27 -17.73
C LEU A 168 13.24 -11.84 -19.13
N ALA A 169 14.44 -11.58 -19.67
CA ALA A 169 14.85 -12.04 -21.01
C ALA A 169 14.82 -13.58 -21.18
N ASP A 170 14.86 -14.34 -20.09
CA ASP A 170 14.73 -15.81 -20.11
C ASP A 170 13.29 -16.31 -19.99
N GLY A 171 12.31 -15.41 -20.01
CA GLY A 171 10.88 -15.69 -19.96
C GLY A 171 10.31 -15.85 -18.56
N ARG A 172 11.11 -15.74 -17.48
CA ARG A 172 10.59 -15.85 -16.11
C ARG A 172 9.82 -14.62 -15.69
N GLU A 173 8.60 -14.85 -15.23
CA GLU A 173 7.67 -13.79 -14.81
C GLU A 173 7.61 -13.62 -13.30
N ALA A 174 7.33 -12.38 -12.89
CA ALA A 174 6.91 -12.05 -11.54
C ALA A 174 5.88 -10.92 -11.58
N THR A 175 5.14 -10.80 -10.48
CA THR A 175 4.19 -9.71 -10.25
C THR A 175 4.68 -8.86 -9.08
N CYS A 176 5.02 -7.60 -9.33
CA CYS A 176 5.27 -6.64 -8.27
C CYS A 176 3.94 -6.05 -7.79
N VAL A 177 3.72 -6.02 -6.49
CA VAL A 177 2.49 -5.54 -5.87
C VAL A 177 2.82 -4.34 -5.02
N ILE A 178 2.21 -3.20 -5.32
CA ILE A 178 2.47 -1.92 -4.67
C ILE A 178 1.17 -1.48 -4.01
N ARG A 179 1.19 -1.34 -2.69
CA ARG A 179 0.03 -0.94 -1.90
C ARG A 179 0.08 0.56 -1.63
N MET A 180 -0.97 1.26 -2.01
CA MET A 180 -1.11 2.70 -1.85
C MET A 180 -2.27 3.01 -0.89
N GLU A 181 -2.04 3.80 0.16
CA GLU A 181 -3.10 4.25 1.08
C GLU A 181 -3.51 5.68 0.77
N HIS A 182 -4.82 5.93 0.66
CA HIS A 182 -5.41 7.19 0.19
C HIS A 182 -6.05 8.03 1.30
N LEU A 183 -5.82 7.70 2.57
CA LEU A 183 -6.38 8.46 3.70
C LEU A 183 -5.74 9.85 3.86
N GLU A 184 -4.48 9.99 3.44
CA GLU A 184 -3.76 11.26 3.43
C GLU A 184 -3.28 11.48 1.98
N ASP A 185 -1.98 11.59 1.75
CA ASP A 185 -1.45 12.04 0.46
C ASP A 185 -1.36 10.97 -0.65
N SER A 186 -2.10 9.85 -0.57
CA SER A 186 -1.98 8.73 -1.52
C SER A 186 -0.55 8.19 -1.61
N GLU A 187 -0.12 7.52 -0.55
CA GLU A 187 1.27 7.11 -0.33
C GLU A 187 1.50 5.61 -0.52
N ILE A 188 2.73 5.23 -0.93
CA ILE A 188 3.13 3.82 -0.95
C ILE A 188 3.44 3.38 0.47
N VAL A 189 2.62 2.49 1.01
CA VAL A 189 2.80 1.96 2.37
C VAL A 189 3.50 0.61 2.40
N ASP A 190 3.45 -0.12 1.29
CA ASP A 190 4.08 -1.44 1.18
C ASP A 190 4.33 -1.82 -0.28
N ALA A 191 5.30 -2.69 -0.52
CA ALA A 191 5.49 -3.34 -1.82
C ALA A 191 6.02 -4.77 -1.63
N ASP A 192 5.63 -5.68 -2.51
CA ASP A 192 6.01 -7.10 -2.46
C ASP A 192 6.22 -7.66 -3.89
N LEU A 193 6.80 -8.85 -4.00
CA LEU A 193 7.00 -9.55 -5.27
C LEU A 193 6.43 -10.97 -5.17
N TRP A 194 5.55 -11.30 -6.11
CA TRP A 194 5.04 -12.65 -6.27
C TRP A 194 5.75 -13.32 -7.44
N LEU A 195 6.32 -14.51 -7.21
CA LEU A 195 7.03 -15.30 -8.23
C LEU A 195 6.06 -16.07 -9.15
N ASP A 196 4.94 -15.43 -9.47
CA ASP A 196 3.83 -15.96 -10.23
C ASP A 196 3.37 -14.89 -11.24
N ALA A 197 2.82 -15.36 -12.37
CA ALA A 197 2.23 -14.49 -13.39
C ALA A 197 1.00 -13.75 -12.84
N ILE A 198 0.84 -12.49 -13.24
CA ILE A 198 -0.25 -11.60 -12.78
C ILE A 198 -1.64 -12.22 -13.02
N ASP A 199 -1.80 -12.98 -14.10
CA ASP A 199 -3.03 -13.68 -14.46
C ASP A 199 -3.49 -14.70 -13.41
N ILE A 200 -2.54 -15.33 -12.70
CA ILE A 200 -2.84 -16.27 -11.61
C ILE A 200 -3.54 -15.53 -10.47
N HIS A 201 -3.08 -14.32 -10.16
CA HIS A 201 -3.63 -13.48 -9.10
C HIS A 201 -4.98 -12.89 -9.50
N MET A 202 -5.15 -12.43 -10.73
CA MET A 202 -6.44 -11.94 -11.24
C MET A 202 -7.54 -12.99 -11.17
N ARG A 203 -7.24 -14.25 -11.55
CA ARG A 203 -8.23 -15.34 -11.44
C ARG A 203 -8.67 -15.61 -10.00
N ARG A 204 -7.84 -15.28 -9.01
CA ARG A 204 -8.07 -15.51 -7.58
C ARG A 204 -8.58 -14.27 -6.85
N SER A 205 -8.64 -13.11 -7.50
CA SER A 205 -8.91 -11.82 -6.84
C SER A 205 -10.39 -11.51 -6.65
N SER A 206 -11.28 -12.34 -7.19
CA SER A 206 -12.74 -12.15 -7.09
C SER A 206 -13.18 -12.09 -5.63
N ASN A 207 -13.55 -10.89 -5.18
CA ASN A 207 -14.06 -10.61 -3.84
C ASN A 207 -15.11 -9.51 -3.97
N ALA A 208 -16.23 -9.63 -3.24
CA ALA A 208 -17.30 -8.63 -3.25
C ALA A 208 -16.85 -7.23 -2.80
N ASP A 209 -15.80 -7.16 -1.99
CA ASP A 209 -15.27 -5.89 -1.46
C ASP A 209 -14.15 -5.30 -2.33
N PHE A 210 -13.78 -5.94 -3.44
CA PHE A 210 -12.70 -5.48 -4.30
C PHE A 210 -13.08 -5.46 -5.77
N THR A 211 -12.61 -4.42 -6.46
CA THR A 211 -12.71 -4.32 -7.92
C THR A 211 -11.32 -4.50 -8.52
N THR A 212 -11.17 -5.46 -9.43
CA THR A 212 -9.91 -5.70 -10.13
C THR A 212 -10.07 -5.34 -11.59
N VAL A 213 -9.29 -4.37 -12.08
CA VAL A 213 -9.38 -3.88 -13.47
C VAL A 213 -7.99 -3.70 -14.06
N ASP A 214 -7.88 -3.90 -15.36
CA ASP A 214 -6.67 -3.54 -16.09
C ASP A 214 -6.47 -2.01 -16.06
N MET A 215 -5.20 -1.62 -15.95
CA MET A 215 -4.77 -0.24 -15.92
C MET A 215 -3.72 -0.02 -17.01
N ARG A 216 -3.73 1.16 -17.65
CA ARG A 216 -2.65 1.49 -18.59
C ARG A 216 -1.33 1.55 -17.81
N LEU A 217 -0.27 1.00 -18.39
CA LEU A 217 1.07 1.07 -17.80
C LEU A 217 1.47 2.53 -17.52
N ALA A 218 1.18 3.44 -18.45
CA ALA A 218 1.52 4.84 -18.27
C ALA A 218 0.84 5.48 -17.05
N ASP A 219 -0.43 5.13 -16.79
CA ASP A 219 -1.16 5.64 -15.63
C ASP A 219 -0.55 5.06 -14.34
N ALA A 220 -0.27 3.76 -14.31
CA ALA A 220 0.34 3.12 -13.16
C ALA A 220 1.73 3.73 -12.86
N ARG A 221 2.53 4.01 -13.89
CA ARG A 221 3.80 4.75 -13.76
C ARG A 221 3.58 6.12 -13.12
N ALA A 222 2.64 6.91 -13.65
CA ALA A 222 2.35 8.25 -13.12
C ALA A 222 1.90 8.23 -11.64
N TRP A 223 1.13 7.22 -11.22
CA TRP A 223 0.73 7.05 -9.82
C TRP A 223 1.93 6.74 -8.93
N ILE A 224 2.75 5.76 -9.33
CA ILE A 224 3.87 5.29 -8.52
C ILE A 224 4.97 6.37 -8.42
N GLU A 225 5.31 7.04 -9.53
CA GLU A 225 6.32 8.11 -9.54
C GLU A 225 5.93 9.27 -8.63
N ARG A 226 4.66 9.71 -8.68
CA ARG A 226 4.15 10.78 -7.81
C ARG A 226 4.34 10.41 -6.33
N SER A 227 3.98 9.20 -5.93
CA SER A 227 4.12 8.77 -4.54
C SER A 227 5.60 8.55 -4.15
N LEU A 228 6.46 8.12 -5.06
CA LEU A 228 7.90 8.00 -4.81
C LEU A 228 8.61 9.35 -4.62
N GLN A 229 8.02 10.46 -5.08
CA GLN A 229 8.52 11.82 -4.87
C GLN A 229 8.16 12.39 -3.48
N GLN A 230 7.24 11.76 -2.75
CA GLN A 230 6.83 12.21 -1.42
C GLN A 230 7.95 11.95 -0.40
N LYS A 231 8.42 13.03 0.25
CA LYS A 231 9.65 13.00 1.05
C LYS A 231 9.46 12.67 2.54
N PHE A 232 8.22 12.56 3.02
CA PHE A 232 7.94 12.75 4.45
C PHE A 232 7.34 11.57 5.19
N VAL A 233 7.05 10.43 4.55
CA VAL A 233 6.47 9.28 5.26
C VAL A 233 7.40 8.08 5.26
N PHE A 234 8.04 7.87 6.42
CA PHE A 234 8.85 6.69 6.68
C PHE A 234 7.98 5.61 7.33
N ARG A 235 7.50 4.68 6.51
CA ARG A 235 6.91 3.42 6.99
C ARG A 235 7.88 2.28 6.70
N GLU A 236 8.21 1.52 7.74
CA GLU A 236 8.99 0.29 7.62
C GLU A 236 8.02 -0.89 7.75
N THR A 237 7.91 -1.68 6.69
CA THR A 237 7.23 -2.97 6.68
C THR A 237 8.28 -4.08 6.53
N ALA A 238 7.86 -5.33 6.32
CA ALA A 238 8.80 -6.41 6.08
C ALA A 238 9.62 -6.22 4.79
N THR A 239 9.02 -5.58 3.78
CA THR A 239 9.55 -5.49 2.42
C THR A 239 9.73 -4.06 1.96
N TRP A 240 9.06 -3.08 2.57
CA TRP A 240 9.23 -1.65 2.34
C TRP A 240 10.04 -1.00 3.48
N PRO A 241 11.04 -0.15 3.19
CA PRO A 241 11.40 0.38 1.89
C PRO A 241 12.34 -0.50 1.06
N GLY A 242 12.71 -1.71 1.51
CA GLY A 242 13.69 -2.57 0.82
C GLY A 242 13.39 -2.85 -0.67
N CYS A 243 12.13 -2.94 -1.06
CA CYS A 243 11.69 -3.14 -2.45
C CYS A 243 11.65 -1.85 -3.29
N ARG A 244 11.92 -0.68 -2.70
CA ARG A 244 11.80 0.63 -3.38
C ARG A 244 12.71 0.75 -4.61
N PRO A 245 14.00 0.37 -4.58
CA PRO A 245 14.83 0.35 -5.79
C PRO A 245 14.28 -0.55 -6.90
N LEU A 246 13.77 -1.74 -6.57
CA LEU A 246 13.13 -2.63 -7.55
C LEU A 246 11.88 -2.01 -8.17
N VAL A 247 11.02 -1.38 -7.37
CA VAL A 247 9.84 -0.66 -7.86
C VAL A 247 10.25 0.46 -8.81
N ARG A 248 11.26 1.27 -8.46
CA ARG A 248 11.78 2.34 -9.32
C ARG A 248 12.30 1.81 -10.65
N TRP A 249 13.06 0.73 -10.61
CA TRP A 249 13.59 0.10 -11.81
C TRP A 249 12.48 -0.41 -12.73
N LEU A 250 11.49 -1.14 -12.20
CA LEU A 250 10.34 -1.60 -13.00
C LEU A 250 9.56 -0.44 -13.61
N VAL A 251 9.30 0.62 -12.83
CA VAL A 251 8.61 1.82 -13.30
C VAL A 251 9.38 2.55 -14.40
N GLY A 252 10.71 2.54 -14.35
CA GLY A 252 11.57 3.09 -15.40
C GLY A 252 11.39 2.41 -16.77
N HIS A 253 10.90 1.18 -16.81
CA HIS A 253 10.60 0.42 -18.05
C HIS A 253 9.17 0.59 -18.55
N MET A 254 8.33 1.34 -17.83
CA MET A 254 6.94 1.61 -18.24
C MET A 254 6.86 2.89 -19.09
N PRO A 255 5.90 3.01 -20.03
CA PRO A 255 5.73 4.22 -20.84
C PRO A 255 5.36 5.46 -20.00
N GLU A 256 5.82 6.64 -20.41
CA GLU A 256 5.45 7.93 -19.82
C GLU A 256 4.09 8.44 -20.32
N GLY A 257 3.63 9.57 -19.77
CA GLY A 257 2.47 10.31 -20.29
C GLY A 257 1.11 9.79 -19.84
N GLY A 258 1.05 9.05 -18.73
CA GLY A 258 -0.20 8.62 -18.13
C GLY A 258 -0.79 9.64 -17.16
N ASP A 259 -2.03 9.38 -16.77
CA ASP A 259 -2.78 10.19 -15.83
C ASP A 259 -2.50 9.76 -14.40
N GLY A 260 -2.02 10.69 -13.57
CA GLY A 260 -1.75 10.45 -12.15
C GLY A 260 -3.02 10.17 -11.35
N TYR A 261 -2.85 9.77 -10.08
CA TYR A 261 -3.99 9.51 -9.19
C TYR A 261 -4.89 10.73 -9.11
N GLN A 262 -6.15 10.55 -9.54
CA GLN A 262 -7.19 11.57 -9.44
C GLN A 262 -7.99 11.31 -8.18
N TRP A 263 -7.90 12.26 -7.26
CA TRP A 263 -8.69 12.27 -6.04
C TRP A 263 -10.18 12.37 -6.39
N SER A 264 -11.02 11.48 -5.86
CA SER A 264 -12.47 11.42 -6.16
C SER A 264 -13.21 12.70 -5.72
N GLY A 265 -12.76 13.32 -4.63
CA GLY A 265 -13.17 14.66 -4.18
C GLY A 265 -12.79 15.83 -5.10
N SER A 266 -12.11 15.61 -6.23
CA SER A 266 -11.80 16.70 -7.20
C SER A 266 -13.03 17.24 -7.95
N ALA A 267 -14.19 16.58 -7.84
CA ALA A 267 -15.47 17.14 -8.28
C ALA A 267 -16.02 18.12 -7.21
N TRP A 268 -15.38 19.29 -7.08
CA TRP A 268 -15.90 20.42 -6.31
C TRP A 268 -17.39 20.65 -6.63
N GLY A 269 -18.28 20.33 -5.70
CA GLY A 269 -19.74 20.52 -5.85
C GLY A 269 -20.62 19.33 -5.42
N SER A 270 -20.15 18.08 -5.54
CA SER A 270 -20.96 16.89 -5.22
C SER A 270 -21.26 16.74 -3.72
N GLY A 271 -20.34 17.15 -2.86
CA GLY A 271 -20.53 17.10 -1.40
C GLY A 271 -21.69 17.98 -0.91
N ARG A 272 -21.93 19.11 -1.56
CA ARG A 272 -22.99 20.05 -1.14
C ARG A 272 -24.39 19.49 -1.41
N GLU A 273 -24.61 18.90 -2.58
CA GLU A 273 -25.89 18.26 -2.91
C GLU A 273 -26.17 17.09 -1.96
N LEU A 274 -25.16 16.28 -1.67
CA LEU A 274 -25.28 15.17 -0.73
C LEU A 274 -25.59 15.63 0.70
N ALA A 275 -24.93 16.69 1.17
CA ALA A 275 -25.26 17.29 2.47
C ALA A 275 -26.70 17.82 2.49
N ASP A 276 -27.15 18.41 1.39
CA ASP A 276 -28.52 18.92 1.27
C ASP A 276 -29.56 17.82 1.36
N GLU A 277 -29.34 16.71 0.68
CA GLU A 277 -30.17 15.52 0.82
C GLU A 277 -30.13 14.93 2.23
N PHE A 278 -28.96 14.94 2.89
CA PHE A 278 -28.80 14.42 4.25
C PHE A 278 -29.63 15.24 5.25
N PHE A 279 -29.47 16.56 5.26
CA PHE A 279 -30.22 17.42 6.19
C PHE A 279 -31.73 17.45 5.89
N ALA A 280 -32.15 17.10 4.67
CA ALA A 280 -33.56 16.96 4.31
C ALA A 280 -34.20 15.63 4.74
N CYS A 281 -33.41 14.61 5.08
CA CYS A 281 -33.91 13.29 5.48
C CYS A 281 -34.08 13.15 7.00
N GLU A 282 -34.81 12.12 7.43
CA GLU A 282 -35.07 11.84 8.85
C GLU A 282 -33.79 11.68 9.69
N ALA A 283 -32.75 11.07 9.11
CA ALA A 283 -31.47 10.86 9.79
C ALA A 283 -30.70 12.17 10.03
N GLY A 284 -30.84 13.17 9.16
CA GLY A 284 -30.19 14.47 9.29
C GLY A 284 -31.04 15.53 9.99
N ALA A 285 -32.35 15.31 10.13
CA ALA A 285 -33.30 16.27 10.71
C ALA A 285 -33.01 16.62 12.19
N GLY A 286 -32.25 15.77 12.90
CA GLY A 286 -31.84 16.00 14.28
C GLY A 286 -30.70 17.02 14.44
N PHE A 287 -30.04 17.44 13.36
CA PHE A 287 -28.90 18.36 13.38
C PHE A 287 -29.27 19.73 12.83
N ASP A 288 -28.78 20.80 13.44
CA ASP A 288 -28.95 22.15 12.88
C ASP A 288 -28.04 22.30 11.66
N ARG A 289 -28.65 22.41 10.48
CA ARG A 289 -27.96 22.64 9.21
C ARG A 289 -27.03 23.86 9.25
N ARG A 290 -27.41 24.94 9.93
CA ARG A 290 -26.56 26.15 9.99
C ARG A 290 -25.24 25.89 10.70
N ASP A 291 -25.30 25.11 11.77
CA ASP A 291 -24.14 24.78 12.60
C ASP A 291 -23.31 23.62 12.00
N HIS A 292 -23.94 22.64 11.35
CA HIS A 292 -23.31 21.37 10.96
C HIS A 292 -22.93 21.23 9.48
N LEU A 293 -23.40 22.12 8.60
CA LEU A 293 -23.12 21.99 7.16
C LEU A 293 -21.62 22.12 6.86
N LEU A 294 -20.95 23.08 7.48
CA LEU A 294 -19.51 23.26 7.29
C LEU A 294 -18.73 22.07 7.85
N LEU A 295 -19.06 21.63 9.07
CA LEU A 295 -18.45 20.44 9.68
C LEU A 295 -18.61 19.20 8.78
N LEU A 296 -19.82 18.93 8.29
CA LEU A 296 -20.06 17.78 7.43
C LEU A 296 -19.26 17.88 6.12
N THR A 297 -19.10 19.09 5.58
CA THR A 297 -18.30 19.33 4.38
C THR A 297 -16.83 18.98 4.63
N ASP A 298 -16.26 19.48 5.73
CA ASP A 298 -14.86 19.20 6.10
C ASP A 298 -14.65 17.69 6.36
N LEU A 299 -15.61 17.04 7.02
CA LEU A 299 -15.59 15.59 7.24
C LEU A 299 -15.64 14.81 5.91
N MET A 300 -16.46 15.24 4.96
CA MET A 300 -16.55 14.63 3.63
C MET A 300 -15.26 14.78 2.82
N GLU A 301 -14.55 15.89 2.97
CA GLU A 301 -13.29 16.18 2.28
C GLU A 301 -12.07 15.53 2.95
N SER A 302 -12.16 15.22 4.25
CA SER A 302 -11.11 14.52 5.00
C SER A 302 -10.90 13.07 4.55
N GLY A 303 -9.75 12.48 4.89
CA GLY A 303 -9.48 11.08 4.58
C GLY A 303 -9.36 10.86 3.08
N THR A 304 -10.15 9.92 2.54
CA THR A 304 -10.19 9.60 1.10
C THR A 304 -10.89 10.66 0.24
N GLY A 305 -11.59 11.61 0.86
CA GLY A 305 -12.40 12.64 0.20
C GLY A 305 -13.58 12.13 -0.64
N ASP A 306 -13.93 10.84 -0.56
CA ASP A 306 -15.16 10.30 -1.16
C ASP A 306 -16.28 10.33 -0.10
N PRO A 307 -17.27 11.25 -0.19
CA PRO A 307 -18.26 11.39 0.86
C PRO A 307 -19.17 10.16 1.02
N LEU A 308 -19.24 9.29 0.01
CA LEU A 308 -20.09 8.11 -0.01
C LEU A 308 -19.42 6.84 0.56
N ARG A 309 -18.13 6.92 0.93
CA ARG A 309 -17.34 5.76 1.37
C ARG A 309 -16.64 6.02 2.71
N TRP A 310 -17.11 5.33 3.75
CA TRP A 310 -16.61 5.48 5.11
C TRP A 310 -16.12 4.15 5.67
N SER A 311 -14.81 4.04 5.85
CA SER A 311 -14.20 2.89 6.52
C SER A 311 -14.00 3.12 8.00
N ALA A 312 -13.81 2.02 8.74
CA ALA A 312 -13.36 2.06 10.12
C ALA A 312 -12.07 2.88 10.28
N ARG A 313 -11.10 2.72 9.37
CA ARG A 313 -9.84 3.46 9.42
C ARG A 313 -10.02 4.95 9.17
N ARG A 314 -10.88 5.33 8.23
CA ARG A 314 -11.21 6.74 7.99
C ARG A 314 -11.88 7.37 9.20
N VAL A 315 -12.81 6.63 9.83
CA VAL A 315 -13.45 7.06 11.08
C VAL A 315 -12.42 7.30 12.17
N GLU A 316 -11.54 6.33 12.44
CA GLU A 316 -10.47 6.44 13.43
C GLU A 316 -9.59 7.66 13.13
N HIS A 317 -9.13 7.78 11.88
CA HIS A 317 -8.30 8.89 11.43
C HIS A 317 -8.95 10.25 11.65
N VAL A 318 -10.24 10.40 11.32
CA VAL A 318 -10.97 11.66 11.49
C VAL A 318 -11.16 12.03 12.95
N LEU A 319 -11.42 11.05 13.82
CA LEU A 319 -11.57 11.30 15.26
C LEU A 319 -10.24 11.62 15.94
N GLU A 320 -9.13 11.08 15.44
CA GLU A 320 -7.77 11.38 15.89
C GLU A 320 -7.21 12.67 15.24
N SER A 321 -7.84 13.12 14.15
CA SER A 321 -7.35 14.25 13.37
C SER A 321 -7.53 15.58 14.08
N SER A 322 -6.45 16.35 14.08
CA SER A 322 -6.40 17.72 14.55
C SER A 322 -6.84 18.72 13.46
N THR A 323 -7.55 18.31 12.41
CA THR A 323 -7.94 19.22 11.31
C THR A 323 -9.29 19.91 11.53
N LEU A 324 -10.03 19.60 12.60
CA LEU A 324 -11.37 20.15 12.86
C LEU A 324 -11.39 21.41 13.76
N HIS A 325 -10.25 22.07 13.98
CA HIS A 325 -10.13 23.16 14.98
C HIS A 325 -10.95 24.42 14.71
N ASP A 326 -11.41 24.63 13.48
CA ASP A 326 -12.16 25.85 13.10
C ASP A 326 -13.65 25.79 13.53
N HIS A 327 -14.07 24.68 14.14
CA HIS A 327 -15.44 24.49 14.62
C HIS A 327 -15.57 24.77 16.12
N SER A 328 -16.76 25.23 16.52
CA SER A 328 -17.06 25.38 17.95
C SER A 328 -17.00 24.03 18.67
N LEU A 329 -16.55 24.03 19.93
CA LEU A 329 -16.48 22.81 20.74
C LEU A 329 -17.83 22.07 20.81
N LYS A 330 -18.94 22.81 20.84
CA LYS A 330 -20.30 22.24 20.82
C LYS A 330 -20.51 21.34 19.59
N VAL A 331 -20.16 21.84 18.41
CA VAL A 331 -20.31 21.14 17.13
C VAL A 331 -19.34 19.96 17.03
N LEU A 332 -18.11 20.11 17.56
CA LEU A 332 -17.13 19.02 17.59
C LEU A 332 -17.55 17.84 18.46
N LEU A 333 -18.19 18.09 19.61
CA LEU A 333 -18.70 17.03 20.48
C LEU A 333 -19.82 16.21 19.82
N GLU A 334 -20.47 16.76 18.78
CA GLU A 334 -21.53 16.09 18.03
C GLU A 334 -20.99 15.26 16.84
N VAL A 335 -19.68 15.33 16.51
CA VAL A 335 -19.07 14.58 15.39
C VAL A 335 -19.41 13.09 15.43
N PRO A 336 -19.28 12.36 16.56
CA PRO A 336 -19.63 10.94 16.58
C PRO A 336 -21.12 10.67 16.34
N ALA A 337 -22.02 11.58 16.78
CA ALA A 337 -23.45 11.45 16.55
C ALA A 337 -23.79 11.72 15.08
N LEU A 338 -23.18 12.76 14.50
CA LEU A 338 -23.32 13.12 13.09
C LEU A 338 -22.84 11.98 12.18
N LEU A 339 -21.63 11.44 12.42
CA LEU A 339 -21.09 10.32 11.64
C LEU A 339 -21.93 9.05 11.79
N ARG A 340 -22.46 8.76 12.99
CA ARG A 340 -23.35 7.61 13.22
C ARG A 340 -24.62 7.69 12.36
N ALA A 341 -25.14 8.89 12.12
CA ALA A 341 -26.29 9.11 11.24
C ALA A 341 -25.91 9.15 9.75
N PHE A 342 -24.78 9.78 9.42
CA PHE A 342 -24.36 10.01 8.04
C PHE A 342 -23.81 8.76 7.35
N ILE A 343 -23.01 7.93 8.03
CA ILE A 343 -22.37 6.76 7.43
C ILE A 343 -23.39 5.77 6.82
N PRO A 344 -24.47 5.36 7.52
CA PRO A 344 -25.49 4.51 6.92
C PRO A 344 -26.19 5.15 5.71
N PHE A 345 -26.47 6.45 5.78
CA PHE A 345 -27.07 7.22 4.69
C PHE A 345 -26.17 7.24 3.44
N ALA A 346 -24.87 7.43 3.63
CA ALA A 346 -23.86 7.43 2.58
C ALA A 346 -23.70 6.04 1.95
N HIS A 347 -23.53 5.01 2.79
CA HIS A 347 -23.35 3.62 2.36
C HIS A 347 -24.56 3.05 1.62
N GLN A 348 -25.77 3.44 2.02
CA GLN A 348 -26.99 3.02 1.32
C GLN A 348 -27.02 3.55 -0.12
N ARG A 349 -26.56 4.79 -0.35
CA ARG A 349 -26.51 5.40 -1.69
C ARG A 349 -25.45 4.77 -2.59
N SER A 350 -24.30 4.40 -2.02
CA SER A 350 -23.22 3.76 -2.76
C SER A 350 -23.35 2.23 -2.86
N GLY A 351 -24.37 1.64 -2.23
CA GLY A 351 -24.60 0.19 -2.23
C GLY A 351 -23.56 -0.60 -1.42
N VAL A 352 -22.88 0.05 -0.46
CA VAL A 352 -21.92 -0.61 0.43
C VAL A 352 -22.66 -1.60 1.34
N ARG A 353 -22.13 -2.82 1.45
CA ARG A 353 -22.76 -3.89 2.24
C ARG A 353 -22.84 -3.54 3.72
N GLU A 354 -23.91 -4.00 4.37
CA GLU A 354 -24.19 -3.74 5.79
C GLU A 354 -23.04 -4.10 6.73
N GLY A 355 -22.29 -5.16 6.44
CA GLY A 355 -21.15 -5.56 7.27
C GLY A 355 -20.02 -4.53 7.31
N LEU A 356 -19.78 -3.79 6.22
CA LEU A 356 -18.78 -2.70 6.20
C LEU A 356 -19.29 -1.47 6.95
N THR A 357 -20.59 -1.18 6.82
CA THR A 357 -21.26 -0.14 7.64
C THR A 357 -21.14 -0.45 9.13
N ALA A 358 -21.40 -1.70 9.53
CA ALA A 358 -21.28 -2.13 10.92
C ALA A 358 -19.83 -2.03 11.43
N GLU A 359 -18.82 -2.32 10.59
CA GLU A 359 -17.41 -2.14 10.95
C GLU A 359 -17.06 -0.65 11.20
N ALA A 360 -17.53 0.26 10.35
CA ALA A 360 -17.32 1.70 10.53
C ALA A 360 -18.01 2.24 11.80
N LEU A 361 -19.26 1.81 12.06
CA LEU A 361 -19.98 2.18 13.28
C LEU A 361 -19.34 1.60 14.54
N ALA A 362 -18.79 0.39 14.48
CA ALA A 362 -18.07 -0.21 15.60
C ALA A 362 -16.79 0.59 15.94
N ALA A 363 -16.07 1.09 14.93
CA ALA A 363 -14.90 1.95 15.15
C ALA A 363 -15.30 3.26 15.87
N LEU A 364 -16.40 3.91 15.46
CA LEU A 364 -16.95 5.08 16.17
C LEU A 364 -17.20 4.77 17.65
N GLU A 365 -17.81 3.63 17.95
CA GLU A 365 -18.12 3.24 19.34
C GLU A 365 -16.86 2.91 20.17
N GLU A 366 -15.82 2.36 19.55
CA GLU A 366 -14.57 2.02 20.21
C GLU A 366 -13.79 3.29 20.59
N SER A 367 -13.70 4.27 19.70
CA SER A 367 -13.08 5.57 19.98
C SER A 367 -13.78 6.30 21.13
N GLN A 368 -15.13 6.27 21.17
CA GLN A 368 -15.89 6.87 22.28
C GLN A 368 -15.67 6.20 23.65
N LYS A 369 -15.29 4.91 23.66
CA LYS A 369 -14.97 4.18 24.91
C LYS A 369 -13.53 4.43 25.36
N GLY A 370 -12.61 4.67 24.42
CA GLY A 370 -11.20 4.98 24.68
C GLY A 370 -11.02 6.30 25.45
N ASP A 371 -11.78 7.34 25.09
CA ASP A 371 -11.76 8.64 25.78
C ASP A 371 -12.32 8.57 27.22
N GLY A 372 -13.13 7.56 27.53
CA GLY A 372 -13.66 7.32 28.88
C GLY A 372 -12.64 6.80 29.89
N LEU A 373 -11.44 6.38 29.45
CA LEU A 373 -10.37 5.84 30.30
C LEU A 373 -9.23 6.85 30.60
N SER A 374 -9.28 8.07 30.04
CA SER A 374 -8.28 9.12 30.30
C SER A 374 -8.74 10.24 31.24
N VAL A 375 -9.81 10.02 32.02
CA VAL A 375 -10.21 10.90 33.13
C VAL A 375 -10.15 10.14 34.45
N ALA A 376 -8.96 9.63 34.77
CA ALA A 376 -8.58 9.19 36.10
C ALA A 376 -7.06 9.30 36.23
N GLY A 377 -6.60 10.52 36.53
CA GLY A 377 -5.22 10.86 36.85
C GLY A 377 -5.20 12.21 37.55
#